data_AF-A0A965UMK0-F1
#
_entry.id   AF-A0A965UMK0-F1
#
_cell.length_a   1.000
_cell.length_b   1.000
_cell.length_c   1.000
_cell.angle_alpha   90.00
_cell.angle_beta   90.00
_cell.angle_gamma   90.00
#
_symmetry.space_group_name_H-M   'P 1'
#
loop_
_entity.id
_entity.type
_entity.pdbx_description
1 polymer ?
#
loop_
_entity_poly.entity_id
_entity_poly.type
_entity_poly.pdbx_seq_one_letter_code
_entity_poly.pdbx_strand_id
1 'polypeptide(L)'
;MRSKKLNYSFSIDQIIEGNLSVQSIQKSLKDNFGILKPSLTILKNPNFIKNYKNWDETKKHLFIKTIGGVVYYGKIKKYLNEIIENNGEKI
;
A
#
# COMPACT_ATOMS: atom_id res chain seq x y z
N MET A 1 -12.14 -4.83 -37.46
CA MET A 1 -11.05 -4.13 -36.75
C MET A 1 -10.72 -4.92 -35.48
N ARG A 2 -9.50 -5.45 -35.33
CA ARG A 2 -9.06 -6.08 -34.07
C ARG A 2 -8.80 -4.96 -33.07
N SER A 3 -9.66 -4.81 -32.06
CA SER A 3 -9.40 -3.93 -30.93
C SER A 3 -8.10 -4.36 -30.27
N LYS A 4 -7.02 -3.59 -30.46
CA LYS A 4 -5.79 -3.75 -29.68
C LYS A 4 -6.22 -3.60 -28.22
N LYS A 5 -6.22 -4.70 -27.45
CA LYS A 5 -6.35 -4.63 -25.99
C LYS A 5 -5.22 -3.72 -25.53
N LEU A 6 -5.54 -2.49 -25.14
CA LEU A 6 -4.64 -1.64 -24.39
C LEU A 6 -4.37 -2.39 -23.09
N ASN A 7 -3.21 -3.04 -23.01
CA ASN A 7 -2.69 -3.57 -21.76
C ASN A 7 -2.30 -2.37 -20.89
N TYR A 8 -3.30 -1.70 -20.31
CA TYR A 8 -3.09 -0.75 -19.23
C TYR A 8 -2.60 -1.54 -18.01
N SER A 9 -1.30 -1.79 -17.96
CA SER A 9 -0.64 -2.28 -16.75
C SER A 9 -0.37 -1.07 -15.87
N PHE A 10 -1.34 -0.70 -15.02
CA PHE A 10 -1.09 0.30 -13.99
C PHE A 10 0.04 -0.17 -13.07
N SER A 11 0.98 0.73 -12.81
CA SER A 11 2.03 0.48 -11.81
C SER A 11 1.41 0.35 -10.41
N ILE A 12 2.08 -0.36 -9.51
CA ILE A 12 1.60 -0.50 -8.12
C ILE A 12 1.50 0.85 -7.43
N ASP A 13 2.44 1.76 -7.73
CA ASP A 13 2.39 3.11 -7.20
C ASP A 13 1.11 3.84 -7.62
N GLN A 14 0.72 3.76 -8.89
CA GLN A 14 -0.52 4.36 -9.39
C GLN A 14 -1.78 3.72 -8.79
N ILE A 15 -1.78 2.40 -8.58
CA ILE A 15 -2.90 1.69 -7.94
C ILE A 15 -3.05 2.14 -6.49
N ILE A 16 -1.94 2.21 -5.75
CA ILE A 16 -1.93 2.68 -4.36
C ILE A 16 -2.39 4.14 -4.33
N GLU A 17 -1.78 5.04 -5.10
CA GLU A 17 -2.18 6.46 -5.13
C GLU A 17 -3.66 6.67 -5.48
N GLY A 18 -4.15 5.95 -6.49
CA GLY A 18 -5.57 5.96 -6.85
C GLY A 18 -6.45 5.55 -5.67
N ASN A 19 -6.09 4.48 -4.96
CA ASN A 19 -6.85 4.02 -3.79
C ASN A 19 -6.71 4.97 -2.58
N LEU A 20 -5.54 5.55 -2.34
CA LEU A 20 -5.32 6.51 -1.26
C LEU A 20 -6.09 7.83 -1.48
N SER A 21 -6.52 8.12 -2.71
CA SER A 21 -7.41 9.26 -3.01
C SER A 21 -8.88 9.01 -2.64
N VAL A 22 -9.28 7.75 -2.41
CA VAL A 22 -10.66 7.38 -2.11
C VAL A 22 -11.00 7.70 -0.65
N GLN A 23 -12.04 8.49 -0.42
CA GLN A 23 -12.43 8.97 0.92
C GLN A 23 -12.69 7.85 1.94
N SER A 24 -13.33 6.75 1.52
CA SER A 24 -13.59 5.60 2.40
C SER A 24 -12.30 4.90 2.83
N ILE A 25 -11.32 4.81 1.92
CA ILE A 25 -9.99 4.29 2.21
C ILE A 25 -9.25 5.23 3.16
N GLN A 26 -9.30 6.54 2.90
CA GLN A 26 -8.70 7.55 3.80
C GLN A 26 -9.28 7.47 5.21
N LYS A 27 -10.61 7.33 5.33
CA LYS A 27 -11.27 7.15 6.63
C LYS A 27 -10.83 5.86 7.31
N SER A 28 -10.82 4.74 6.60
CA SER A 28 -10.36 3.45 7.16
C SER A 28 -8.89 3.52 7.62
N LEU A 29 -8.03 4.20 6.86
CA LEU A 29 -6.62 4.40 7.19
C LEU A 29 -6.43 5.26 8.43
N LYS A 30 -7.25 6.28 8.61
CA LYS A 30 -7.27 7.11 9.82
C LYS A 30 -7.75 6.32 11.03
N ASP A 31 -8.89 5.63 10.91
CA ASP A 31 -9.56 5.00 12.05
C ASP A 31 -8.83 3.73 12.53
N ASN A 32 -8.30 2.91 11.63
CA ASN A 32 -7.67 1.63 11.98
C ASN A 32 -6.14 1.71 12.14
N PHE A 33 -5.49 2.71 11.50
CA PHE A 33 -4.03 2.77 11.42
C PHE A 33 -3.44 4.12 11.85
N GLY A 34 -4.26 5.13 12.15
CA GLY A 34 -3.80 6.46 12.56
C GLY A 34 -3.17 7.28 11.43
N ILE A 35 -3.40 6.91 10.17
CA ILE A 35 -2.79 7.59 9.01
C ILE A 35 -3.73 8.70 8.54
N LEU A 36 -3.42 9.95 8.92
CA LEU A 36 -4.28 11.12 8.65
C LEU A 36 -4.20 11.64 7.21
N LYS A 37 -3.03 11.58 6.58
CA LYS A 37 -2.78 12.08 5.22
C LYS A 37 -2.12 11.01 4.37
N PRO A 38 -2.85 9.94 4.01
CA PRO A 38 -2.28 8.83 3.28
C PRO A 38 -1.69 9.30 1.95
N SER A 39 -0.44 8.92 1.71
CA SER A 39 0.28 9.19 0.47
C SER A 39 1.32 8.09 0.26
N LEU A 40 1.77 7.92 -0.97
CA LEU A 40 2.77 6.91 -1.31
C LEU A 40 4.08 7.08 -0.51
N THR A 41 4.44 8.34 -0.21
CA THR A 41 5.64 8.69 0.56
C THR A 41 5.60 8.20 2.00
N ILE A 42 4.41 8.06 2.61
CA ILE A 42 4.28 7.50 3.97
C ILE A 42 4.74 6.05 4.00
N LEU A 43 4.50 5.27 2.94
CA LEU A 43 4.91 3.87 2.90
C LEU A 43 6.44 3.70 2.97
N LYS A 44 7.17 4.71 2.49
CA LYS A 44 8.64 4.77 2.51
C LYS A 44 9.19 5.46 3.76
N ASN A 45 8.34 5.96 4.66
CA ASN A 45 8.77 6.64 5.86
C ASN A 45 9.35 5.64 6.89
N PRO A 46 10.56 5.84 7.43
CA PRO A 46 11.15 4.95 8.42
C PRO A 46 10.27 4.69 9.65
N ASN A 47 9.51 5.69 10.11
CA ASN A 47 8.58 5.55 11.23
C ASN A 47 7.42 4.63 10.87
N PHE A 48 6.87 4.76 9.66
CA PHE A 48 5.85 3.84 9.17
C PHE A 48 6.40 2.43 9.07
N ILE A 49 7.60 2.25 8.51
CA ILE A 49 8.25 0.94 8.34
C ILE A 49 8.47 0.27 9.70
N LYS A 50 8.98 1.02 10.69
CA LYS A 50 9.16 0.52 12.06
C LYS A 50 7.84 0.08 12.69
N ASN A 51 6.81 0.91 12.56
CA ASN A 51 5.47 0.58 13.07
C ASN A 51 4.88 -0.63 12.36
N TYR A 52 4.97 -0.67 11.03
CA TYR A 52 4.48 -1.76 10.20
C TYR A 52 5.20 -3.08 10.52
N LYS A 53 6.52 -3.09 10.73
CA LYS A 53 7.27 -4.28 11.17
C LYS A 53 6.68 -4.87 12.46
N ASN A 54 6.34 -4.01 13.41
CA ASN A 54 5.77 -4.36 14.72
C ASN A 54 4.27 -4.73 14.69
N TRP A 55 3.58 -4.55 13.57
CA TRP A 55 2.19 -4.99 13.47
C TRP A 55 2.09 -6.52 13.43
N ASP A 56 1.05 -7.05 14.04
CA ASP A 56 0.64 -8.43 13.89
C ASP A 56 0.20 -8.72 12.44
N GLU A 57 0.14 -10.00 12.10
CA GLU A 57 -0.21 -10.44 10.75
C GLU A 57 -1.63 -10.00 10.35
N THR A 58 -2.59 -10.05 11.27
CA THR A 58 -3.98 -9.64 11.01
C THR A 58 -4.04 -8.17 10.62
N LYS A 59 -3.32 -7.30 11.36
CA LYS A 59 -3.25 -5.87 11.09
C LYS A 59 -2.55 -5.57 9.77
N LYS A 60 -1.46 -6.27 9.44
CA LYS A 60 -0.78 -6.16 8.13
C LYS A 60 -1.72 -6.54 6.98
N HIS A 61 -2.44 -7.66 7.14
CA HIS A 61 -3.41 -8.14 6.15
C HIS A 61 -4.54 -7.13 5.92
N LEU A 62 -5.11 -6.58 7.00
CA LEU A 62 -6.16 -5.55 6.92
C LEU A 62 -5.66 -4.29 6.21
N PHE A 63 -4.42 -3.87 6.49
CA PHE A 63 -3.82 -2.70 5.85
C PHE A 63 -3.68 -2.90 4.34
N ILE A 64 -3.05 -4.00 3.93
CA ILE A 64 -2.85 -4.33 2.51
C ILE A 64 -4.20 -4.40 1.78
N LYS A 65 -5.20 -5.02 2.40
CA LYS A 65 -6.56 -5.09 1.85
C LYS A 65 -7.23 -3.72 1.75
N THR A 66 -6.94 -2.81 2.68
CA THR A 66 -7.48 -1.45 2.67
C THR A 66 -6.91 -0.62 1.52
N ILE A 67 -5.60 -0.72 1.25
CA ILE A 67 -4.94 0.06 0.19
C ILE A 67 -4.98 -0.63 -1.20
N GLY A 68 -5.22 -1.93 -1.24
CA GLY A 68 -5.09 -2.76 -2.45
C GLY A 68 -6.32 -3.53 -2.86
N GLY A 69 -7.33 -3.60 -2.00
CA GLY A 69 -8.42 -4.56 -2.15
C GLY A 69 -7.91 -6.00 -2.19
N VAL A 70 -8.80 -6.91 -2.60
CA VAL A 70 -8.45 -8.33 -2.80
C VAL A 70 -7.63 -8.50 -4.08
N VAL A 71 -7.90 -7.68 -5.11
CA VAL A 71 -7.34 -7.81 -6.45
C VAL A 71 -5.83 -7.57 -6.47
N TYR A 72 -5.34 -6.56 -5.75
CA TYR A 72 -3.93 -6.18 -5.76
C TYR A 72 -3.18 -6.61 -4.49
N TYR A 73 -3.80 -7.41 -3.63
CA TYR A 73 -3.25 -7.84 -2.35
C TYR A 73 -1.82 -8.40 -2.49
N GLY A 74 -1.63 -9.39 -3.36
CA GLY A 74 -0.32 -10.04 -3.53
C GLY A 74 0.76 -9.08 -4.03
N LYS A 75 0.41 -8.18 -4.95
CA LYS A 75 1.37 -7.23 -5.51
C LYS A 75 1.76 -6.15 -4.49
N ILE A 76 0.81 -5.67 -3.70
CA ILE A 76 1.05 -4.67 -2.65
C ILE A 76 1.81 -5.28 -1.48
N LYS A 77 1.50 -6.53 -1.10
CA LYS A 77 2.29 -7.26 -0.10
C LYS A 77 3.76 -7.35 -0.51
N LYS A 78 4.04 -7.73 -1.76
CA LYS A 78 5.41 -7.77 -2.31
C LYS A 78 6.07 -6.40 -2.28
N TYR A 79 5.37 -5.37 -2.75
CA TYR A 79 5.85 -3.99 -2.76
C TYR A 79 6.22 -3.49 -1.35
N LEU A 80 5.37 -3.72 -0.34
CA LEU A 80 5.68 -3.33 1.04
C LEU A 80 6.88 -4.10 1.58
N ASN A 81 6.98 -5.40 1.31
CA ASN A 81 8.13 -6.20 1.71
C ASN A 81 9.43 -5.67 1.09
N GLU A 82 9.43 -5.34 -0.21
CA GLU A 82 10.59 -4.76 -0.88
C GLU A 82 11.00 -3.43 -0.22
N ILE A 83 10.05 -2.54 0.10
CA ILE A 83 10.35 -1.29 0.81
C ILE A 83 10.97 -1.56 2.18
N ILE A 84 10.48 -2.55 2.90
CA ILE A 84 10.92 -2.91 4.25
C ILE A 84 12.33 -3.51 4.23
N GLU A 85 12.63 -4.36 3.25
CA GLU A 85 13.94 -4.97 3.01
C GLU A 85 14.96 -3.91 2.58
N ASN A 86 14.64 -3.07 1.59
CA ASN A 86 15.53 -2.01 1.11
C ASN A 86 15.82 -0.90 2.14
N ASN A 87 14.90 -0.66 3.09
CA ASN A 87 15.16 0.24 4.23
C ASN A 87 15.88 -0.46 5.40
N GLY A 88 16.02 -1.78 5.36
CA GLY A 88 16.82 -2.55 6.30
C GLY A 88 18.32 -2.49 6.04
N GLU A 89 18.75 -2.18 4.82
CA GLU A 89 20.17 -2.10 4.44
C GLU A 89 20.84 -0.75 4.76
N LYS A 90 20.11 0.22 5.34
CA LYS A 90 20.62 1.55 5.69
C LYS A 90 20.64 1.85 7.20
N ILE A 91 20.64 0.84 8.06
CA ILE A 91 20.80 1.00 9.51
C ILE A 91 22.10 0.34 9.96
#